data_AF-A0AAV4EY36-F1
#
_entry.id   AF-A0AAV4EY36-F1
#
_cell.length_a   1.000
_cell.length_b   1.000
_cell.length_c   1.000
_cell.angle_alpha   90.00
_cell.angle_beta   90.00
_cell.angle_gamma   90.00
#
_symmetry.space_group_name_H-M   'P 1'
#
loop_
_entity.id
_entity.type
_entity.pdbx_description
1 polymer ?
#
loop_
_entity_poly.entity_id
_entity_poly.type
_entity_poly.pdbx_seq_one_letter_code
_entity_poly.pdbx_strand_id
1 'polypeptide(L)'
;MILGNRRIKQKDIAKELEIPKERVQHIITDILGYRKVSAMLADKMKMQRKTTCTELLKHYEEEGEEFIQRIVTKDKSWVHHFDPESKQERVEVVVLIVVVVVVVVVVVVVVVVVVVVLLERLKISFGLRDTALNWTGSHLSDRQRKVKINNECSKEMSVRYAVVVVVVVVVVVVVVVVVVETPSCSNTKNEKNAQAKILPFIVGIILVAKIPDTSVDLLISRLKKKKAVLFENSVLAQILVIVVVVVALVVVEVVVFVVAVAVTVVALVVVVIVVVVVVVVVVVVVVVVVVVEVVALVVVVEVVALVVVVEVVVVLVVVGVVVVVVVVAATLVVVWILAFLTWTFIIGPIARIESTGKKVVVVGGVMAVVVVVVVVVVVVVEVMAVVLVLAVKK
;
A
#
# COMPACT_ATOMS: atom_id res chain seq x y z
N MET A 1 29.62 29.89 16.66
CA MET A 1 29.42 28.42 16.71
C MET A 1 29.80 27.72 15.40
N ILE A 2 29.13 27.98 14.27
CA ILE A 2 29.37 27.27 12.98
C ILE A 2 30.77 27.54 12.40
N LEU A 3 31.28 28.78 12.52
CA LEU A 3 32.63 29.12 12.04
C LEU A 3 33.75 28.37 12.80
N GLY A 4 33.56 28.12 14.10
CA GLY A 4 34.52 27.39 14.93
C GLY A 4 34.46 25.88 14.74
N ASN A 5 33.28 25.33 14.44
CA ASN A 5 33.12 23.92 14.09
C ASN A 5 32.13 23.75 12.94
N ARG A 6 32.64 23.61 11.71
CA ARG A 6 31.82 23.47 10.50
C ARG A 6 31.05 22.14 10.41
N ARG A 7 31.28 21.20 11.35
CA ARG A 7 30.61 19.88 11.41
C ARG A 7 29.59 19.77 12.55
N ILE A 8 29.31 20.87 13.24
CA ILE A 8 28.31 20.87 14.31
C ILE A 8 26.94 20.46 13.76
N LYS A 9 26.23 19.57 14.45
CA LYS A 9 24.91 19.11 14.00
C LYS A 9 23.88 20.18 14.36
N GLN A 10 22.89 20.38 13.50
CA GLN A 10 21.78 21.32 13.75
C GLN A 10 21.10 21.08 15.10
N LYS A 11 20.99 19.81 15.54
CA LYS A 11 20.43 19.46 16.86
C LYS A 11 21.26 19.97 18.03
N ASP A 12 22.59 20.03 17.89
CA ASP A 12 23.49 20.47 18.95
C ASP A 12 23.43 22.00 19.05
N ILE A 13 23.30 22.69 17.91
CA ILE A 13 23.02 24.13 17.86
C ILE A 13 21.64 24.45 18.47
N ALA A 14 20.61 23.67 18.11
CA ALA A 14 19.26 23.84 18.62
C ALA A 14 19.19 23.68 20.15
N LYS A 15 19.93 22.70 20.69
CA LYS A 15 20.01 22.48 22.13
C LYS A 15 20.76 23.60 22.85
N GLU A 16 21.88 24.06 22.30
CA GLU A 16 22.68 25.13 22.91
C GLU A 16 21.95 26.49 22.89
N LEU A 17 21.21 26.77 21.82
CA LEU A 17 20.49 28.03 21.66
C LEU A 17 19.03 27.97 22.15
N GLU A 18 18.58 26.82 22.66
CA GLU A 18 17.19 26.55 23.07
C GLU A 18 16.14 26.94 22.01
N ILE A 19 16.49 26.78 20.74
CA ILE A 19 15.65 27.12 19.58
C ILE A 19 15.23 25.85 18.85
N PRO A 20 13.99 25.74 18.35
CA PRO A 20 13.56 24.61 17.55
C PRO A 20 14.46 24.38 16.32
N LYS A 21 14.71 23.11 16.02
CA LYS A 21 15.64 22.67 14.97
C LYS A 21 15.30 23.26 13.60
N GLU A 22 14.02 23.44 13.31
CA GLU A 22 13.49 24.00 12.06
C GLU A 22 13.93 25.46 11.91
N ARG A 23 13.88 26.25 12.99
CA ARG A 23 14.34 27.63 13.00
C ARG A 23 15.85 27.70 12.83
N VAL A 24 16.60 26.78 13.43
CA VAL A 24 18.06 26.65 13.20
C VAL A 24 18.36 26.36 11.74
N GLN A 25 17.61 25.45 11.11
CA GLN A 25 17.78 25.16 9.68
C GLN A 25 17.53 26.42 8.83
N HIS A 26 16.42 27.11 9.03
CA HIS A 26 16.07 28.34 8.31
C HIS A 26 17.14 29.44 8.48
N ILE A 27 17.64 29.64 9.70
CA ILE A 27 18.72 30.61 9.95
C ILE A 27 19.99 30.22 9.17
N ILE A 28 20.35 28.93 9.17
CA ILE A 28 21.57 28.45 8.50
C ILE A 28 21.45 28.57 6.98
N THR A 29 20.35 28.11 6.39
CA THR A 29 20.21 28.05 4.93
C THR A 29 19.76 29.37 4.32
N ASP A 30 18.78 30.04 4.93
CA ASP A 30 18.04 31.12 4.27
C ASP A 30 18.55 32.49 4.70
N ILE A 31 18.94 32.65 5.96
CA ILE A 31 19.50 33.92 6.47
C ILE A 31 21.01 33.99 6.27
N LEU A 32 21.73 32.93 6.65
CA LEU A 32 23.19 32.89 6.58
C LEU A 32 23.72 32.34 5.25
N GLY A 33 22.87 31.75 4.41
CA GLY A 33 23.26 31.24 3.09
C GLY A 33 24.18 30.02 3.12
N TYR A 34 24.32 29.35 4.26
CA TYR A 34 25.19 28.17 4.36
C TYR A 34 24.52 26.94 3.74
N ARG A 35 25.24 26.27 2.83
CA ARG A 35 24.83 25.00 2.22
C ARG A 35 25.67 23.85 2.79
N LYS A 36 25.01 22.72 3.06
CA LYS A 36 25.71 21.49 3.44
C LYS A 36 26.52 20.96 2.25
N VAL A 37 27.83 20.95 2.37
CA VAL A 37 28.73 20.32 1.40
C VAL A 37 29.29 19.05 2.03
N SER A 38 28.99 17.89 1.46
CA SER A 38 29.38 16.57 1.98
C SER A 38 30.66 16.00 1.36
N ALA A 39 31.38 16.77 0.55
CA ALA A 39 32.61 16.28 -0.08
C ALA A 39 33.79 16.40 0.89
N MET A 40 34.10 15.30 1.59
CA MET A 40 35.38 15.16 2.30
C MET A 40 36.33 14.32 1.47
N LEU A 41 37.38 14.94 0.94
CA LEU A 41 38.51 14.23 0.36
C LEU A 41 39.41 13.70 1.49
N ALA A 42 39.74 12.41 1.45
CA ALA A 42 40.75 11.83 2.32
C ALA A 42 42.13 12.46 2.03
N ASP A 43 43.03 12.52 3.01
CA ASP A 43 44.33 13.19 2.84
C ASP A 43 45.18 12.54 1.73
N LYS A 44 45.07 11.21 1.56
CA LYS A 44 45.67 10.51 0.42
C LYS A 44 45.15 11.01 -0.92
N MET A 45 43.84 11.23 -1.05
CA MET A 45 43.22 11.76 -2.28
C MET A 45 43.61 13.22 -2.52
N LYS A 46 43.78 14.02 -1.46
CA LYS A 46 44.29 15.40 -1.58
C LYS A 46 45.72 15.41 -2.11
N MET A 47 46.59 14.57 -1.55
CA MET A 47 47.98 14.47 -1.98
C MET A 47 48.07 14.01 -3.44
N GLN A 48 47.33 12.95 -3.79
CA GLN A 48 47.28 12.45 -5.17
C GLN A 48 46.79 13.52 -6.14
N ARG A 49 45.71 14.24 -5.82
CA ARG A 49 45.22 15.36 -6.64
C ARG A 49 46.26 16.47 -6.77
N LYS A 50 46.94 16.83 -5.68
CA LYS A 50 48.00 17.85 -5.71
C LYS A 50 49.15 17.43 -6.63
N THR A 51 49.63 16.20 -6.50
CA THR A 51 50.70 15.65 -7.34
C THR A 51 50.29 15.67 -8.81
N THR A 52 49.14 15.08 -9.15
CA THR A 52 48.65 15.05 -10.53
C THR A 52 48.42 16.45 -11.11
N CYS A 53 47.85 17.40 -10.35
CA CYS A 53 47.70 18.77 -10.83
C CYS A 53 49.05 19.48 -11.03
N THR A 54 50.06 19.17 -10.22
CA THR A 54 51.40 19.76 -10.37
C THR A 54 52.10 19.22 -11.62
N GLU A 55 51.97 17.91 -11.88
CA GLU A 55 52.48 17.28 -13.09
C GLU A 55 51.80 17.83 -14.35
N LEU A 56 50.46 17.92 -14.35
CA LEU A 56 49.70 18.49 -15.46
C LEU A 56 50.04 19.97 -15.70
N LEU A 57 50.26 20.75 -14.64
CA LEU A 57 50.68 22.16 -14.75
C LEU A 57 52.06 22.27 -15.38
N LYS A 58 53.02 21.43 -14.96
CA LYS A 58 54.36 21.42 -15.55
C LYS A 58 54.32 21.10 -17.05
N HIS A 59 53.52 20.11 -17.45
CA HIS A 59 53.33 19.81 -18.88
C HIS A 59 52.73 20.99 -19.65
N TYR A 60 51.76 21.69 -19.06
CA TYR A 60 51.21 22.89 -19.68
C TYR A 60 52.23 24.03 -19.78
N GLU A 61 53.10 24.23 -18.78
CA GLU A 61 54.15 25.25 -18.82
C GLU A 61 55.21 24.93 -19.90
N GLU A 62 55.52 23.66 -20.14
CA GLU A 62 56.50 23.23 -21.14
C GLU A 62 55.94 23.23 -22.57
N GLU A 63 54.68 22.82 -22.75
CA GLU A 63 54.08 22.54 -24.07
C GLU A 63 52.98 23.56 -24.46
N GLY A 64 52.55 24.43 -23.54
CA GLY A 64 51.56 25.47 -23.76
C GLY A 64 50.20 24.95 -24.22
N GLU A 65 49.58 25.68 -25.15
CA GLU A 65 48.24 25.36 -25.67
C GLU A 65 48.16 24.03 -26.45
N GLU A 66 49.28 23.53 -26.99
CA GLU A 66 49.32 22.23 -27.69
C GLU A 66 49.02 21.05 -26.77
N PHE A 67 49.31 21.19 -25.46
CA PHE A 67 48.95 20.19 -24.46
C PHE A 67 47.44 20.10 -24.25
N ILE A 68 46.77 21.26 -24.11
CA ILE A 68 45.32 21.31 -23.92
C ILE A 68 44.58 20.74 -25.13
N GLN A 69 45.03 21.05 -26.35
CA GLN A 69 44.41 20.56 -27.59
C GLN A 69 44.44 19.02 -27.73
N ARG A 70 45.37 18.34 -27.05
CA ARG A 70 45.46 16.87 -27.05
C ARG A 70 44.59 16.20 -25.99
N ILE A 71 44.11 16.95 -25.00
CA ILE A 71 43.27 16.38 -23.93
C ILE A 71 41.81 16.27 -24.42
N VAL A 72 41.43 15.05 -24.79
CA VAL A 72 40.01 14.70 -25.02
C VAL A 72 39.39 14.25 -23.71
N THR A 73 38.56 15.09 -23.11
CA THR A 73 37.77 14.69 -21.94
C THR A 73 36.54 13.91 -22.39
N LYS A 74 36.35 12.72 -21.80
CA LYS A 74 35.14 11.94 -21.98
C LYS A 74 34.48 11.79 -20.62
N ASP A 75 33.50 12.65 -20.34
CA ASP A 75 32.64 12.46 -19.19
C ASP A 75 31.40 11.64 -19.59
N LYS A 76 31.00 10.70 -18.73
CA LYS A 76 29.77 9.92 -18.93
C LYS A 76 28.68 10.57 -18.11
N SER A 77 27.92 11.48 -18.71
CA SER A 77 26.65 11.91 -18.13
C SER A 77 25.59 10.84 -18.39
N TRP A 78 25.10 10.22 -17.33
CA TRP A 78 23.96 9.31 -17.43
C TRP A 78 22.69 10.14 -17.60
N VAL A 79 22.26 10.32 -18.85
CA VAL A 79 20.94 10.88 -19.15
C VAL A 79 19.93 9.74 -19.05
N HIS A 80 19.17 9.71 -17.95
CA HIS A 80 18.07 8.77 -17.82
C HIS A 80 16.95 9.17 -18.78
N HIS A 81 16.84 8.43 -19.90
CA HIS A 81 15.64 8.47 -20.72
C HIS A 81 14.53 7.73 -19.94
N PHE A 82 13.54 8.48 -19.45
CA PHE A 82 12.39 7.90 -18.77
C PHE A 82 11.42 7.40 -19.83
N ASP A 83 11.45 6.10 -20.09
CA ASP A 83 10.56 5.44 -21.04
C ASP A 83 9.46 4.66 -20.29
N PRO A 84 8.20 5.15 -20.29
CA PRO A 84 7.13 4.59 -19.46
C PRO A 84 6.67 3.18 -19.90
N GLU A 85 6.92 2.77 -21.14
CA GLU A 85 6.51 1.44 -21.66
C GLU A 85 7.34 0.29 -21.06
N SER A 86 8.60 0.57 -20.69
CA SER A 86 9.53 -0.44 -20.16
C SER A 86 9.16 -0.98 -18.77
N LYS A 87 8.16 -0.41 -18.10
CA LYS A 87 7.60 -0.94 -16.85
C LYS A 87 6.55 -2.01 -17.10
N GLN A 88 5.72 -1.91 -18.14
CA GLN A 88 4.66 -2.88 -18.42
C GLN A 88 5.21 -4.23 -18.87
N GLU A 89 6.19 -4.24 -19.79
CA GLU A 89 6.84 -5.48 -20.23
C GLU A 89 7.54 -6.23 -19.08
N ARG A 90 8.10 -5.51 -18.11
CA ARG A 90 8.72 -6.14 -16.94
C ARG A 90 7.70 -6.81 -16.02
N VAL A 91 6.50 -6.26 -15.88
CA VAL A 91 5.44 -6.93 -15.10
C VAL A 91 5.00 -8.20 -15.81
N GLU A 92 4.85 -8.17 -17.14
CA GLU A 92 4.45 -9.34 -17.91
C GLU A 92 5.47 -10.49 -17.82
N VAL A 93 6.77 -10.18 -17.94
CA VAL A 93 7.83 -11.19 -17.82
C VAL A 93 7.90 -11.75 -16.40
N VAL A 94 7.75 -10.92 -15.37
CA VAL A 94 7.75 -11.39 -13.98
C VAL A 94 6.52 -12.25 -13.68
N VAL A 95 5.34 -11.85 -14.16
CA VAL A 95 4.11 -12.64 -14.03
C VAL A 95 4.25 -13.97 -14.75
N LEU A 96 4.81 -13.99 -15.96
CA LEU A 96 5.05 -15.23 -16.71
C LEU A 96 6.02 -16.16 -15.96
N ILE A 97 7.13 -15.63 -15.42
CA ILE A 97 8.08 -16.42 -14.63
C ILE A 97 7.42 -16.98 -13.37
N VAL A 98 6.65 -16.17 -12.64
CA VAL A 98 5.93 -16.62 -11.43
C VAL A 98 4.92 -17.71 -11.76
N VAL A 99 4.13 -17.53 -12.84
CA VAL A 99 3.17 -18.53 -13.29
C VAL A 99 3.87 -19.84 -13.68
N VAL A 100 4.97 -19.79 -14.43
CA VAL A 100 5.73 -20.98 -14.82
C VAL A 100 6.29 -21.69 -13.58
N VAL A 101 6.87 -20.97 -12.63
CA VAL A 101 7.41 -21.55 -11.39
C VAL A 101 6.29 -22.22 -10.57
N VAL A 102 5.13 -21.56 -10.42
CA VAL A 102 3.99 -22.11 -9.69
C VAL A 102 3.48 -23.39 -10.37
N VAL A 103 3.34 -23.39 -11.70
CA VAL A 103 2.90 -24.57 -12.46
C VAL A 103 3.88 -25.73 -12.28
N VAL A 104 5.19 -25.49 -12.39
CA VAL A 104 6.21 -26.52 -12.20
C VAL A 104 6.16 -27.10 -10.79
N VAL A 105 6.04 -26.25 -9.77
CA VAL A 105 5.93 -26.71 -8.37
C VAL A 105 4.68 -27.56 -8.17
N VAL A 106 3.53 -27.14 -8.70
CA VAL A 106 2.28 -27.91 -8.59
C VAL A 106 2.42 -29.27 -9.28
N VAL A 107 2.99 -29.32 -10.48
CA VAL A 107 3.20 -30.59 -11.20
C VAL A 107 4.12 -31.53 -10.41
N VAL A 108 5.22 -31.02 -9.87
CA VAL A 108 6.15 -31.82 -9.04
C VAL A 108 5.45 -32.35 -7.80
N VAL A 109 4.67 -31.52 -7.10
CA VAL A 109 3.92 -31.96 -5.91
C VAL A 109 2.91 -33.04 -6.28
N VAL A 110 2.16 -32.88 -7.38
CA VAL A 110 1.20 -33.89 -7.84
C VAL A 110 1.91 -35.20 -8.18
N VAL A 111 3.04 -35.17 -8.90
CA VAL A 111 3.81 -36.37 -9.22
C VAL A 111 4.31 -37.06 -7.95
N VAL A 112 4.85 -36.32 -6.98
CA VAL A 112 5.30 -36.88 -5.70
C VAL A 112 4.14 -37.52 -4.94
N VAL A 113 2.98 -36.86 -4.86
CA VAL A 113 1.80 -37.40 -4.20
C VAL A 113 1.33 -38.68 -4.90
N VAL A 114 1.26 -38.69 -6.23
CA VAL A 114 0.85 -39.87 -7.00
C VAL A 114 1.83 -41.02 -6.78
N VAL A 115 3.15 -40.77 -6.77
CA VAL A 115 4.17 -41.78 -6.49
C VAL A 115 4.03 -42.31 -5.07
N VAL A 116 3.83 -41.45 -4.07
CA VAL A 116 3.64 -41.87 -2.67
C VAL A 116 2.38 -42.72 -2.51
N VAL A 117 1.25 -42.28 -3.08
CA VAL A 117 -0.02 -43.02 -3.05
C VAL A 117 0.11 -44.36 -3.78
N LEU A 118 0.77 -44.39 -4.93
CA LEU A 118 1.07 -45.64 -5.64
C LEU A 118 1.95 -46.56 -4.78
N LEU A 119 3.00 -46.05 -4.14
CA LEU A 119 3.85 -46.84 -3.26
C LEU A 119 3.09 -47.38 -2.04
N GLU A 120 2.17 -46.60 -1.45
CA GLU A 120 1.30 -47.07 -0.37
C GLU A 120 0.28 -48.11 -0.84
N ARG A 121 -0.35 -47.90 -1.99
CA ARG A 121 -1.28 -48.87 -2.60
C ARG A 121 -0.56 -50.16 -2.94
N LEU A 122 0.65 -50.10 -3.48
CA LEU A 122 1.49 -51.26 -3.77
C LEU A 122 1.91 -51.98 -2.48
N LYS A 123 2.24 -51.25 -1.40
CA LYS A 123 2.50 -51.85 -0.07
C LYS A 123 1.29 -52.62 0.46
N ILE A 124 0.07 -52.11 0.26
CA ILE A 124 -1.18 -52.75 0.70
C ILE A 124 -1.53 -53.96 -0.18
N SER A 125 -1.48 -53.81 -1.51
CA SER A 125 -1.84 -54.87 -2.45
C SER A 125 -0.87 -56.04 -2.48
N PHE A 126 0.42 -55.83 -2.20
CA PHE A 126 1.40 -56.92 -2.09
C PHE A 126 1.52 -57.52 -0.68
N GLY A 127 0.73 -57.06 0.29
CA GLY A 127 0.75 -57.63 1.64
C GLY A 127 2.13 -57.57 2.29
N LEU A 128 2.94 -56.54 1.99
CA LEU A 128 4.28 -56.32 2.54
C LEU A 128 4.21 -55.74 3.97
N ARG A 129 3.30 -56.27 4.79
CA ARG A 129 3.19 -55.94 6.20
C ARG A 129 3.83 -57.08 7.00
N ASP A 130 5.08 -56.83 7.40
CA ASP A 130 5.83 -57.51 8.45
C ASP A 130 6.24 -58.97 8.24
N THR A 131 5.55 -59.74 7.40
CA THR A 131 5.92 -61.13 7.12
C THR A 131 7.15 -61.24 6.22
N ALA A 132 7.39 -60.33 5.26
CA ALA A 132 8.54 -60.42 4.35
C ALA A 132 9.88 -60.11 5.04
N LEU A 133 9.90 -59.16 5.97
CA LEU A 133 11.10 -58.84 6.76
C LEU A 133 11.42 -59.98 7.77
N ASN A 134 10.40 -60.51 8.45
CA ASN A 134 10.60 -61.69 9.32
C ASN A 134 10.89 -62.99 8.52
N TRP A 135 10.35 -63.13 7.31
CA TRP A 135 10.63 -64.26 6.41
C TRP A 135 12.04 -64.17 5.83
N THR A 136 12.55 -62.99 5.48
CA THR A 136 13.96 -62.88 5.05
C THR A 136 14.95 -63.19 6.18
N GLY A 137 14.61 -62.86 7.44
CA GLY A 137 15.40 -63.25 8.61
C GLY A 137 15.39 -64.75 8.91
N SER A 138 14.24 -65.43 8.77
CA SER A 138 14.14 -66.87 9.04
C SER A 138 14.62 -67.74 7.87
N HIS A 139 14.34 -67.33 6.63
CA HIS A 139 14.59 -68.13 5.42
C HIS A 139 16.03 -68.07 4.91
N LEU A 140 16.83 -67.07 5.33
CA LEU A 140 18.28 -67.03 5.10
C LEU A 140 19.06 -67.94 6.06
N SER A 141 18.51 -68.29 7.22
CA SER A 141 19.15 -69.24 8.14
C SER A 141 18.95 -70.71 7.73
N ASP A 142 17.79 -71.03 7.12
CA ASP A 142 17.43 -72.40 6.77
C ASP A 142 17.90 -72.87 5.39
N ARG A 143 18.29 -71.96 4.48
CA ARG A 143 18.69 -72.32 3.10
C ARG A 143 20.19 -72.33 2.79
N GLN A 144 21.08 -72.09 3.76
CA GLN A 144 22.49 -72.46 3.60
C GLN A 144 22.71 -73.98 3.58
N ARG A 145 21.66 -74.79 3.79
CA ARG A 145 21.65 -76.22 3.46
C ARG A 145 20.48 -76.56 2.55
N LYS A 146 20.81 -76.82 1.28
CA LYS A 146 19.95 -77.41 0.24
C LYS A 146 18.87 -76.48 -0.30
N VAL A 147 19.08 -76.01 -1.53
CA VAL A 147 18.46 -76.59 -2.74
C VAL A 147 18.62 -75.55 -3.87
N LYS A 148 19.21 -76.02 -4.95
CA LYS A 148 19.24 -75.41 -6.28
C LYS A 148 17.81 -75.42 -6.84
N ILE A 149 17.05 -74.32 -6.73
CA ILE A 149 15.76 -74.13 -7.41
C ILE A 149 15.84 -72.87 -8.30
N ASN A 150 15.32 -73.05 -9.50
CA ASN A 150 15.37 -72.15 -10.65
C ASN A 150 14.99 -70.69 -10.37
N ASN A 151 15.74 -69.82 -11.04
CA ASN A 151 15.80 -68.37 -10.87
C ASN A 151 14.87 -67.62 -11.86
N GLU A 152 13.77 -68.25 -12.30
CA GLU A 152 12.92 -67.71 -13.39
C GLU A 152 11.75 -66.85 -12.90
N CYS A 153 11.11 -67.18 -11.77
CA CYS A 153 9.93 -66.45 -11.27
C CYS A 153 10.25 -65.08 -10.64
N SER A 154 11.44 -64.92 -10.04
CA SER A 154 11.88 -63.64 -9.46
C SER A 154 12.28 -62.59 -10.51
N LYS A 155 12.81 -63.04 -11.66
CA LYS A 155 13.12 -62.15 -12.79
C LYS A 155 11.84 -61.66 -13.47
N GLU A 156 10.79 -62.47 -13.54
CA GLU A 156 9.53 -62.09 -14.18
C GLU A 156 8.77 -60.98 -13.42
N MET A 157 8.77 -61.00 -12.08
CA MET A 157 8.15 -59.94 -11.27
C MET A 157 8.94 -58.62 -11.31
N SER A 158 10.28 -58.69 -11.29
CA SER A 158 11.13 -57.49 -11.40
C SER A 158 10.96 -56.81 -12.76
N VAL A 159 10.78 -57.58 -13.84
CA VAL A 159 10.55 -57.03 -15.19
C VAL A 159 9.15 -56.43 -15.29
N ARG A 160 8.11 -57.07 -14.74
CA ARG A 160 6.75 -56.50 -14.75
C ARG A 160 6.67 -55.19 -13.96
N TYR A 161 7.35 -55.09 -12.82
CA TYR A 161 7.44 -53.83 -12.06
C TYR A 161 8.23 -52.75 -12.80
N ALA A 162 9.37 -53.11 -13.39
CA ALA A 162 10.15 -52.17 -14.18
C ALA A 162 9.37 -51.66 -15.39
N VAL A 163 8.62 -52.54 -16.08
CA VAL A 163 7.78 -52.16 -17.22
C VAL A 163 6.63 -51.26 -16.80
N VAL A 164 5.94 -51.55 -15.70
CA VAL A 164 4.84 -50.68 -15.21
C VAL A 164 5.37 -49.31 -14.81
N VAL A 165 6.49 -49.24 -14.09
CA VAL A 165 7.11 -47.97 -13.70
C VAL A 165 7.59 -47.19 -14.92
N VAL A 166 8.22 -47.85 -15.90
CA VAL A 166 8.66 -47.20 -17.14
C VAL A 166 7.48 -46.72 -17.96
N VAL A 167 6.39 -47.49 -18.09
CA VAL A 167 5.19 -47.08 -18.83
C VAL A 167 4.52 -45.89 -18.15
N VAL A 168 4.41 -45.88 -16.81
CA VAL A 168 3.84 -44.74 -16.07
C VAL A 168 4.71 -43.50 -16.22
N VAL A 169 6.03 -43.64 -16.11
CA VAL A 169 6.97 -42.52 -16.31
C VAL A 169 6.90 -41.99 -17.73
N VAL A 170 6.84 -42.86 -18.75
CA VAL A 170 6.73 -42.45 -20.16
C VAL A 170 5.40 -41.74 -20.42
N VAL A 171 4.28 -42.23 -19.87
CA VAL A 171 2.98 -41.57 -20.02
C VAL A 171 2.99 -40.20 -19.34
N VAL A 172 3.56 -40.09 -18.14
CA VAL A 172 3.69 -38.81 -17.43
C VAL A 172 4.58 -37.83 -18.20
N VAL A 173 5.72 -38.29 -18.74
CA VAL A 173 6.61 -37.47 -19.56
C VAL A 173 5.94 -37.01 -20.85
N VAL A 174 5.20 -37.90 -21.54
CA VAL A 174 4.45 -37.53 -22.75
C VAL A 174 3.36 -36.51 -22.44
N VAL A 175 2.62 -36.66 -21.34
CA VAL A 175 1.60 -35.68 -20.93
C VAL A 175 2.24 -34.33 -20.58
N VAL A 176 3.38 -34.33 -19.87
CA VAL A 176 4.11 -33.09 -19.54
C VAL A 176 4.66 -32.42 -20.79
N VAL A 177 5.22 -33.17 -21.73
CA VAL A 177 5.73 -32.63 -23.00
C VAL A 177 4.59 -32.05 -23.84
N VAL A 178 3.44 -32.73 -23.93
CA VAL A 178 2.26 -32.24 -24.67
C VAL A 178 1.66 -30.98 -24.03
N VAL A 179 1.69 -30.85 -22.71
CA VAL A 179 1.22 -29.66 -21.99
C VAL A 179 2.21 -28.49 -22.15
N VAL A 180 3.52 -28.77 -22.14
CA VAL A 180 4.58 -27.76 -22.31
C VAL A 180 4.70 -27.29 -23.78
N GLU A 181 4.33 -28.12 -24.76
CA GLU A 181 4.29 -27.77 -26.18
C GLU A 181 3.02 -27.03 -26.63
N THR A 182 2.23 -26.47 -25.71
CA THR A 182 1.23 -25.46 -26.08
C THR A 182 1.73 -24.05 -25.79
N PRO A 183 2.62 -23.47 -26.64
CA PRO A 183 2.83 -22.05 -26.58
C PRO A 183 1.53 -21.37 -27.04
N SER A 184 0.90 -20.70 -26.08
CA SER A 184 -0.04 -19.62 -26.35
C SER A 184 0.70 -18.52 -27.11
N CYS A 185 0.72 -18.62 -28.44
CA CYS A 185 1.17 -17.56 -29.32
C CYS A 185 0.21 -17.46 -30.50
N SER A 186 -0.53 -16.36 -30.48
CA SER A 186 -1.50 -15.92 -31.46
C SER A 186 -0.95 -15.92 -32.88
N ASN A 187 -1.43 -16.82 -33.75
CA ASN A 187 -1.70 -16.47 -35.15
C ASN A 187 -2.66 -17.47 -35.81
N THR A 188 -3.83 -16.96 -36.17
CA THR A 188 -5.12 -17.66 -36.36
C THR A 188 -5.33 -18.33 -37.72
N LYS A 189 -4.28 -18.79 -38.41
CA LYS A 189 -4.44 -19.43 -39.74
C LYS A 189 -4.07 -20.91 -39.85
N ASN A 190 -3.36 -21.48 -38.89
CA ASN A 190 -2.93 -22.90 -38.95
C ASN A 190 -3.67 -23.84 -37.97
N GLU A 191 -4.59 -23.31 -37.15
CA GLU A 191 -5.26 -24.05 -36.07
C GLU A 191 -6.19 -25.17 -36.59
N LYS A 192 -6.76 -25.02 -37.80
CA LYS A 192 -7.62 -26.04 -38.41
C LYS A 192 -6.90 -27.33 -38.78
N ASN A 193 -5.59 -27.28 -39.03
CA ASN A 193 -4.80 -28.47 -39.43
C ASN A 193 -4.22 -29.24 -38.23
N ALA A 194 -4.04 -28.60 -37.08
CA ALA A 194 -3.63 -29.28 -35.84
C ALA A 194 -4.83 -29.95 -35.15
N GLN A 195 -5.99 -29.28 -35.10
CA GLN A 195 -7.22 -29.86 -34.57
C GLN A 195 -7.70 -31.08 -35.39
N ALA A 196 -7.46 -31.10 -36.71
CA ALA A 196 -7.82 -32.22 -37.59
C ALA A 196 -7.03 -33.53 -37.30
N LYS A 197 -5.88 -33.46 -36.62
CA LYS A 197 -5.08 -34.65 -36.26
C LYS A 197 -5.41 -35.24 -34.88
N ILE A 198 -5.95 -34.43 -33.97
CA ILE A 198 -6.31 -34.85 -32.60
C ILE A 198 -7.77 -35.33 -32.52
N LEU A 199 -8.65 -34.80 -33.39
CA LEU A 199 -10.06 -35.20 -33.47
C LEU A 199 -10.31 -36.71 -33.64
N PRO A 200 -9.57 -37.49 -34.47
CA PRO A 200 -9.83 -38.93 -34.60
C PRO A 200 -9.49 -39.74 -33.33
N PHE A 201 -8.56 -39.27 -32.49
CA PHE A 201 -8.23 -39.93 -31.23
C PHE A 201 -9.28 -39.68 -30.14
N ILE A 202 -9.78 -38.45 -30.04
CA ILE A 202 -10.84 -38.10 -29.07
C ILE A 202 -12.19 -38.71 -29.51
N VAL A 203 -12.50 -38.69 -30.81
CA VAL A 203 -13.71 -39.33 -31.37
C VAL A 203 -13.63 -40.86 -31.22
N GLY A 204 -12.44 -41.47 -31.35
CA GLY A 204 -12.25 -42.91 -31.10
C GLY A 204 -12.51 -43.31 -29.64
N ILE A 205 -12.10 -42.48 -28.67
CA ILE A 205 -12.33 -42.75 -27.24
C ILE A 205 -13.79 -42.46 -26.86
N ILE A 206 -14.41 -41.43 -27.43
CA ILE A 206 -15.83 -41.11 -27.18
C ILE A 206 -16.77 -42.10 -27.87
N LEU A 207 -16.45 -42.64 -29.06
CA LEU A 207 -17.25 -43.70 -29.68
C LEU A 207 -17.21 -45.02 -28.90
N VAL A 208 -16.11 -45.31 -28.20
CA VAL A 208 -16.01 -46.46 -27.30
C VAL A 208 -16.79 -46.22 -26.00
N ALA A 209 -16.84 -44.97 -25.52
CA ALA A 209 -17.56 -44.60 -24.28
C ALA A 209 -19.06 -44.30 -24.47
N LYS A 210 -19.55 -44.17 -25.71
CA LYS A 210 -20.93 -43.76 -26.02
C LYS A 210 -21.73 -44.83 -26.76
N ILE A 211 -21.53 -46.09 -26.38
CA ILE A 211 -22.43 -47.18 -26.79
C ILE A 211 -23.55 -47.24 -25.73
N PRO A 212 -24.81 -46.93 -26.07
CA PRO A 212 -25.91 -47.12 -25.14
C PRO A 212 -26.05 -48.61 -24.80
N ASP A 213 -26.26 -48.91 -23.52
CA ASP A 213 -26.24 -50.25 -22.90
C ASP A 213 -27.06 -51.32 -23.65
N THR A 214 -28.03 -50.92 -24.47
CA THR A 214 -28.89 -51.81 -25.28
C THR A 214 -28.25 -52.33 -26.58
N SER A 215 -27.14 -51.76 -27.05
CA SER A 215 -26.42 -52.26 -28.25
C SER A 215 -25.34 -53.30 -27.93
N VAL A 216 -24.97 -53.42 -26.66
CA VAL A 216 -23.96 -54.38 -26.18
C VAL A 216 -24.49 -55.82 -26.30
N ASP A 217 -25.77 -56.06 -26.03
CA ASP A 217 -26.39 -57.39 -26.16
C ASP A 217 -26.50 -57.87 -27.61
N LEU A 218 -26.74 -56.96 -28.57
CA LEU A 218 -26.79 -57.30 -29.99
C LEU A 218 -25.39 -57.59 -30.57
N LEU A 219 -24.36 -56.90 -30.05
CA LEU A 219 -22.95 -57.16 -30.34
C LEU A 219 -22.47 -58.46 -29.70
N ILE A 220 -22.88 -58.78 -28.48
CA ILE A 220 -22.60 -60.04 -27.80
C ILE A 220 -23.29 -61.21 -28.52
N SER A 221 -24.52 -61.05 -29.04
CA SER A 221 -25.21 -62.11 -29.78
C SER A 221 -24.59 -62.36 -31.16
N ARG A 222 -24.16 -61.31 -31.88
CA ARG A 222 -23.44 -61.45 -33.16
C ARG A 222 -22.02 -61.97 -32.98
N LEU A 223 -21.36 -61.65 -31.86
CA LEU A 223 -20.07 -62.24 -31.50
C LEU A 223 -20.23 -63.71 -31.11
N LYS A 224 -21.23 -64.09 -30.32
CA LYS A 224 -21.53 -65.51 -30.02
C LYS A 224 -21.78 -66.35 -31.28
N LYS A 225 -22.46 -65.79 -32.28
CA LYS A 225 -22.81 -66.53 -33.52
C LYS A 225 -21.64 -66.71 -34.50
N LYS A 226 -20.53 -65.98 -34.34
CA LYS A 226 -19.31 -66.11 -35.16
C LYS A 226 -18.10 -66.74 -34.44
N LYS A 227 -18.17 -66.98 -33.12
CA LYS A 227 -17.00 -67.37 -32.31
C LYS A 227 -17.10 -68.75 -31.63
N ALA A 228 -17.77 -69.70 -32.27
CA ALA A 228 -17.75 -71.10 -31.82
C ALA A 228 -16.48 -71.88 -32.25
N VAL A 229 -15.48 -71.26 -32.89
CA VAL A 229 -14.36 -72.03 -33.48
C VAL A 229 -12.95 -71.55 -33.13
N LEU A 230 -12.74 -70.37 -32.54
CA LEU A 230 -11.38 -69.87 -32.24
C LEU A 230 -11.38 -69.01 -30.99
N PHE A 231 -11.28 -69.63 -29.82
CA PHE A 231 -10.65 -69.13 -28.57
C PHE A 231 -11.21 -69.88 -27.34
N GLU A 232 -11.10 -71.21 -27.33
CA GLU A 232 -11.02 -71.91 -26.05
C GLU A 232 -9.53 -71.89 -25.65
N ASN A 233 -9.24 -71.36 -24.46
CA ASN A 233 -7.93 -71.42 -23.79
C ASN A 233 -6.81 -70.47 -24.24
N SER A 234 -7.12 -69.26 -24.71
CA SER A 234 -6.08 -68.24 -24.81
C SER A 234 -6.08 -67.34 -23.59
N VAL A 235 -5.01 -67.46 -22.79
CA VAL A 235 -4.62 -66.56 -21.69
C VAL A 235 -4.82 -65.07 -22.05
N LEU A 236 -4.71 -64.72 -23.35
CA LEU A 236 -4.95 -63.37 -23.87
C LEU A 236 -6.37 -62.83 -23.61
N ALA A 237 -7.41 -63.66 -23.65
CA ALA A 237 -8.77 -63.20 -23.39
C ALA A 237 -8.98 -62.85 -21.91
N GLN A 238 -8.39 -63.63 -21.00
CA GLN A 238 -8.42 -63.33 -19.56
C GLN A 238 -7.58 -62.08 -19.25
N ILE A 239 -6.41 -61.93 -19.87
CA ILE A 239 -5.57 -60.72 -19.74
C ILE A 239 -6.35 -59.49 -20.24
N LEU A 240 -7.04 -59.57 -21.38
CA LEU A 240 -7.80 -58.44 -21.93
C LEU A 240 -8.91 -57.99 -20.97
N VAL A 241 -9.65 -58.92 -20.38
CA VAL A 241 -10.71 -58.59 -19.39
C VAL A 241 -10.10 -57.92 -18.16
N ILE A 242 -8.98 -58.43 -17.64
CA ILE A 242 -8.29 -57.82 -16.50
C ILE A 242 -7.81 -56.40 -16.85
N VAL A 243 -7.23 -56.20 -18.04
CA VAL A 243 -6.78 -54.88 -18.49
C VAL A 243 -7.95 -53.91 -18.58
N VAL A 244 -9.09 -54.32 -19.16
CA VAL A 244 -10.28 -53.47 -19.26
C VAL A 244 -10.82 -53.09 -17.87
N VAL A 245 -10.88 -54.04 -16.94
CA VAL A 245 -11.34 -53.78 -15.56
C VAL A 245 -10.38 -52.83 -14.83
N VAL A 246 -9.07 -53.02 -14.97
CA VAL A 246 -8.07 -52.12 -14.38
C VAL A 246 -8.17 -50.71 -14.97
N VAL A 247 -8.31 -50.59 -16.29
CA VAL A 247 -8.49 -49.29 -16.95
C VAL A 247 -9.75 -48.61 -16.45
N ALA A 248 -10.88 -49.33 -16.32
CA ALA A 248 -12.12 -48.77 -15.79
C ALA A 248 -11.97 -48.27 -14.35
N LEU A 249 -11.31 -49.04 -13.47
CA LEU A 249 -11.03 -48.63 -12.10
C LEU A 249 -10.17 -47.36 -12.03
N VAL A 250 -9.11 -47.28 -12.84
CA VAL A 250 -8.24 -46.10 -12.91
C VAL A 250 -9.04 -44.89 -13.39
N VAL A 251 -9.90 -45.03 -14.40
CA VAL A 251 -10.76 -43.93 -14.88
C VAL A 251 -11.69 -43.44 -13.77
N VAL A 252 -12.31 -44.34 -13.01
CA VAL A 252 -13.19 -43.96 -11.89
C VAL A 252 -12.41 -43.22 -10.81
N GLU A 253 -11.23 -43.70 -10.41
CA GLU A 253 -10.40 -43.02 -9.42
C GLU A 253 -9.97 -41.62 -9.88
N VAL A 254 -9.58 -41.48 -11.16
CA VAL A 254 -9.22 -40.17 -11.74
C VAL A 254 -10.41 -39.22 -11.72
N VAL A 255 -11.61 -39.68 -12.10
CA VAL A 255 -12.82 -38.86 -12.07
C VAL A 255 -13.15 -38.42 -10.65
N VAL A 256 -13.10 -39.33 -9.67
CA VAL A 256 -13.35 -38.99 -8.26
C VAL A 256 -12.33 -37.97 -7.76
N PHE A 257 -11.06 -38.12 -8.12
CA PHE A 257 -10.00 -37.17 -7.75
C PHE A 257 -10.24 -35.79 -8.36
N VAL A 258 -10.58 -35.71 -9.65
CA VAL A 258 -10.88 -34.43 -10.33
C VAL A 258 -12.06 -33.73 -9.68
N VAL A 259 -13.12 -34.46 -9.34
CA VAL A 259 -14.29 -33.90 -8.63
C VAL A 259 -13.89 -33.40 -7.24
N ALA A 260 -13.12 -34.16 -6.47
CA ALA A 260 -12.65 -33.75 -5.15
C ALA A 260 -11.81 -32.47 -5.22
N VAL A 261 -10.88 -32.37 -6.18
CA VAL A 261 -10.08 -31.17 -6.42
C VAL A 261 -10.99 -29.99 -6.79
N ALA A 262 -11.96 -30.17 -7.68
CA ALA A 262 -12.89 -29.11 -8.06
C ALA A 262 -13.70 -28.58 -6.87
N VAL A 263 -14.25 -29.47 -6.03
CA VAL A 263 -14.96 -29.09 -4.80
C VAL A 263 -14.05 -28.31 -3.85
N THR A 264 -12.80 -28.74 -3.70
CA THR A 264 -11.81 -28.07 -2.83
C THR A 264 -11.47 -26.67 -3.34
N VAL A 265 -11.30 -26.51 -4.65
CA VAL A 265 -11.05 -25.21 -5.28
C VAL A 265 -12.26 -24.28 -5.11
N VAL A 266 -13.49 -24.77 -5.31
CA VAL A 266 -14.70 -23.98 -5.10
C VAL A 266 -14.82 -23.53 -3.64
N ALA A 267 -14.55 -24.42 -2.68
CA ALA A 267 -14.55 -24.07 -1.27
C ALA A 267 -13.52 -22.98 -0.95
N LEU A 268 -12.30 -23.09 -1.49
CA LEU A 268 -11.25 -22.07 -1.34
C LEU A 268 -11.70 -20.71 -1.91
N VAL A 269 -12.31 -20.68 -3.09
CA VAL A 269 -12.83 -19.46 -3.73
C VAL A 269 -13.89 -18.82 -2.83
N VAL A 270 -14.81 -19.60 -2.26
CA VAL A 270 -15.82 -19.09 -1.33
C VAL A 270 -15.16 -18.48 -0.08
N VAL A 271 -14.15 -19.13 0.51
CA VAL A 271 -13.41 -18.56 1.64
C VAL A 271 -12.75 -17.24 1.28
N VAL A 272 -12.10 -17.15 0.12
CA VAL A 272 -11.47 -15.90 -0.35
C VAL A 272 -12.51 -14.79 -0.51
N ILE A 273 -13.67 -15.08 -1.10
CA ILE A 273 -14.76 -14.11 -1.24
C ILE A 273 -15.22 -13.62 0.14
N VAL A 274 -15.43 -14.52 1.10
CA VAL A 274 -15.83 -14.15 2.46
C VAL A 274 -14.79 -13.25 3.13
N VAL A 275 -13.51 -13.57 3.01
CA VAL A 275 -12.42 -12.74 3.55
C VAL A 275 -12.42 -11.35 2.93
N VAL A 276 -12.57 -11.25 1.59
CA VAL A 276 -12.64 -9.97 0.90
C VAL A 276 -13.83 -9.14 1.38
N VAL A 277 -15.01 -9.75 1.52
CA VAL A 277 -16.21 -9.07 2.05
C VAL A 277 -15.97 -8.55 3.47
N VAL A 278 -15.37 -9.35 4.35
CA VAL A 278 -15.05 -8.93 5.73
C VAL A 278 -14.09 -7.74 5.72
N VAL A 279 -13.04 -7.78 4.90
CA VAL A 279 -12.09 -6.66 4.78
C VAL A 279 -12.78 -5.39 4.30
N VAL A 280 -13.65 -5.48 3.29
CA VAL A 280 -14.42 -4.33 2.79
C VAL A 280 -15.31 -3.75 3.89
N VAL A 281 -16.02 -4.60 4.65
CA VAL A 281 -16.87 -4.15 5.77
C VAL A 281 -16.03 -3.44 6.84
N VAL A 282 -14.88 -3.98 7.22
CA VAL A 282 -13.99 -3.34 8.20
C VAL A 282 -13.51 -1.97 7.71
N VAL A 283 -13.11 -1.86 6.44
CA VAL A 283 -12.70 -0.58 5.84
C VAL A 283 -13.84 0.44 5.89
N VAL A 284 -15.06 0.04 5.52
CA VAL A 284 -16.24 0.92 5.58
C VAL A 284 -16.50 1.40 7.00
N VAL A 285 -16.44 0.50 8.00
CA VAL A 285 -16.63 0.87 9.41
C VAL A 285 -15.58 1.87 9.87
N VAL A 286 -14.30 1.66 9.54
CA VAL A 286 -13.21 2.59 9.88
C VAL A 286 -13.45 3.96 9.25
N VAL A 287 -13.83 4.01 7.98
CA VAL A 287 -14.15 5.27 7.29
C VAL A 287 -15.30 6.01 7.97
N VAL A 288 -16.37 5.30 8.33
CA VAL A 288 -17.52 5.90 9.03
C VAL A 288 -17.10 6.47 10.39
N VAL A 289 -16.30 5.75 11.18
CA VAL A 289 -15.80 6.23 12.48
C VAL A 289 -14.98 7.50 12.31
N VAL A 290 -14.05 7.52 11.35
CA VAL A 290 -13.22 8.70 11.08
C VAL A 290 -14.07 9.89 10.64
N VAL A 291 -15.08 9.69 9.78
CA VAL A 291 -15.99 10.75 9.35
C VAL A 291 -16.76 11.31 10.55
N VAL A 292 -17.27 10.46 11.44
CA VAL A 292 -17.99 10.90 12.65
C VAL A 292 -17.09 11.72 13.58
N GLU A 293 -15.84 11.30 13.80
CA GLU A 293 -14.89 12.05 14.62
C GLU A 293 -14.55 13.41 14.00
N VAL A 294 -14.32 13.48 12.69
CA VAL A 294 -14.05 14.74 11.99
C VAL A 294 -15.24 15.69 12.08
N VAL A 295 -16.46 15.19 11.87
CA VAL A 295 -17.68 16.01 11.99
C VAL A 295 -17.84 16.53 13.42
N ALA A 296 -17.60 15.69 14.44
CA ALA A 296 -17.65 16.12 15.83
C ALA A 296 -16.63 17.23 16.13
N LEU A 297 -15.39 17.11 15.62
CA LEU A 297 -14.36 18.14 15.77
C LEU A 297 -14.77 19.46 15.11
N VAL A 298 -15.32 19.43 13.90
CA VAL A 298 -15.80 20.63 13.20
C VAL A 298 -16.88 21.34 14.02
N VAL A 299 -17.85 20.60 14.54
CA VAL A 299 -18.92 21.16 15.39
C VAL A 299 -18.33 21.79 16.66
N VAL A 300 -17.38 21.12 17.32
CA VAL A 300 -16.72 21.67 18.51
C VAL A 300 -15.98 22.97 18.20
N VAL A 301 -15.25 23.02 17.08
CA VAL A 301 -14.52 24.23 16.66
C VAL A 301 -15.49 25.39 16.38
N GLU A 302 -16.61 25.12 15.71
CA GLU A 302 -17.63 26.13 15.41
C GLU A 302 -18.29 26.67 16.68
N VAL A 303 -18.64 25.80 17.64
CA VAL A 303 -19.19 26.21 18.93
C VAL A 303 -18.18 27.04 19.73
N VAL A 304 -16.91 26.64 19.78
CA VAL A 304 -15.86 27.40 20.46
C VAL A 304 -15.68 28.78 19.81
N ALA A 305 -15.67 28.85 18.48
CA ALA A 305 -15.59 30.13 17.77
C ALA A 305 -16.77 31.05 18.12
N LEU A 306 -17.99 30.52 18.18
CA LEU A 306 -19.18 31.28 18.61
C LEU A 306 -19.06 31.79 20.05
N VAL A 307 -18.58 30.96 20.98
CA VAL A 307 -18.37 31.36 22.38
C VAL A 307 -17.36 32.51 22.47
N VAL A 308 -16.23 32.42 21.76
CA VAL A 308 -15.21 33.48 21.74
C VAL A 308 -15.78 34.78 21.17
N VAL A 309 -16.57 34.70 20.08
CA VAL A 309 -17.23 35.88 19.51
C VAL A 309 -18.19 36.52 20.52
N VAL A 310 -18.99 35.72 21.23
CA VAL A 310 -19.90 36.22 22.26
C VAL A 310 -19.13 36.89 23.40
N GLU A 311 -18.04 36.28 23.89
CA GLU A 311 -17.21 36.88 24.94
C GLU A 311 -16.61 38.22 24.51
N VAL A 312 -16.07 38.31 23.29
CA VAL A 312 -15.53 39.56 22.74
C VAL A 312 -16.61 40.64 22.65
N VAL A 313 -17.81 40.29 22.18
CA VAL A 313 -18.94 41.23 22.11
C VAL A 313 -19.34 41.71 23.51
N VAL A 314 -19.43 40.82 24.50
CA VAL A 314 -19.74 41.18 25.88
C VAL A 314 -18.68 42.13 26.44
N VAL A 315 -17.39 41.85 26.24
CA VAL A 315 -16.29 42.73 26.66
C VAL A 315 -16.42 44.11 26.02
N LEU A 316 -16.67 44.19 24.70
CA LEU A 316 -16.86 45.45 23.99
C LEU A 316 -18.04 46.26 24.54
N VAL A 317 -19.17 45.60 24.82
CA VAL A 317 -20.35 46.26 25.41
C VAL A 317 -20.02 46.81 26.80
N VAL A 318 -19.39 46.00 27.67
CA VAL A 318 -19.01 46.43 29.02
C VAL A 318 -18.04 47.60 28.98
N VAL A 319 -17.00 47.52 28.14
CA VAL A 319 -16.03 48.62 27.96
C VAL A 319 -16.73 49.87 27.44
N GLY A 320 -17.63 49.74 26.46
CA GLY A 320 -18.44 50.84 25.95
C GLY A 320 -19.27 51.53 27.05
N VAL A 321 -19.96 50.75 27.90
CA VAL A 321 -20.72 51.28 29.03
C VAL A 321 -19.81 52.01 30.02
N VAL A 322 -18.65 51.44 30.38
CA VAL A 322 -17.69 52.07 31.30
C VAL A 322 -17.21 53.41 30.74
N VAL A 323 -16.86 53.47 29.45
CA VAL A 323 -16.44 54.71 28.79
C VAL A 323 -17.53 55.78 28.87
N VAL A 324 -18.79 55.41 28.58
CA VAL A 324 -19.92 56.34 28.68
C VAL A 324 -20.08 56.87 30.11
N VAL A 325 -20.01 56.01 31.13
CA VAL A 325 -20.11 56.42 32.54
C VAL A 325 -18.98 57.38 32.93
N VAL A 326 -17.74 57.11 32.51
CA VAL A 326 -16.58 57.98 32.79
C VAL A 326 -16.75 59.35 32.12
N VAL A 327 -17.22 59.39 30.87
CA VAL A 327 -17.48 60.64 30.15
C VAL A 327 -18.57 61.46 30.86
N VAL A 328 -19.67 60.83 31.24
CA VAL A 328 -20.77 61.50 31.98
C VAL A 328 -20.28 62.03 33.33
N ALA A 329 -19.47 61.25 34.07
CA ALA A 329 -18.90 61.72 35.32
C ALA A 329 -17.98 62.93 35.11
N ALA A 330 -17.13 62.90 34.07
CA ALA A 330 -16.24 64.01 33.74
C ALA A 330 -17.02 65.28 33.35
N THR A 331 -18.09 65.16 32.57
CA THR A 331 -18.92 66.33 32.20
C THR A 331 -19.64 66.91 33.42
N LEU A 332 -20.15 66.08 34.33
CA LEU A 332 -20.77 66.56 35.58
C LEU A 332 -19.76 67.31 36.47
N VAL A 333 -18.51 66.84 36.56
CA VAL A 333 -17.44 67.55 37.29
C VAL A 333 -17.17 68.92 36.67
N VAL A 334 -17.09 69.01 35.34
CA VAL A 334 -16.90 70.30 34.65
C VAL A 334 -18.06 71.25 34.92
N VAL A 335 -19.30 70.78 34.82
CA VAL A 335 -20.49 71.57 35.14
C VAL A 335 -20.46 72.07 36.59
N TRP A 336 -20.07 71.20 37.54
CA TRP A 336 -19.94 71.58 38.94
C TRP A 336 -18.85 72.63 39.19
N ILE A 337 -17.68 72.49 38.56
CA ILE A 337 -16.61 73.49 38.63
C ILE A 337 -17.08 74.83 38.06
N LEU A 338 -17.76 74.82 36.91
CA LEU A 338 -18.30 76.05 36.31
C LEU A 338 -19.35 76.70 37.22
N ALA A 339 -20.25 75.91 37.82
CA ALA A 339 -21.23 76.41 38.78
C ALA A 339 -20.58 76.99 40.05
N PHE A 340 -19.51 76.36 40.55
CA PHE A 340 -18.74 76.86 41.67
C PHE A 340 -18.02 78.18 41.34
N LEU A 341 -17.42 78.28 40.15
CA LEU A 341 -16.77 79.49 39.67
C LEU A 341 -17.78 80.63 39.47
N THR A 342 -18.94 80.36 38.88
CA THR A 342 -19.99 81.39 38.76
C THR A 342 -20.48 81.83 40.13
N TRP A 343 -20.71 80.91 41.07
CA TRP A 343 -21.10 81.27 42.44
C TRP A 343 -20.07 82.17 43.15
N THR A 344 -18.79 81.77 43.11
CA THR A 344 -17.71 82.47 43.81
C THR A 344 -17.37 83.83 43.20
N PHE A 345 -17.31 83.93 41.88
CA PHE A 345 -16.93 85.18 41.20
C PHE A 345 -18.10 86.14 40.95
N ILE A 346 -19.34 85.65 40.86
CA ILE A 346 -20.50 86.50 40.56
C ILE A 346 -21.26 86.87 41.83
N ILE A 347 -21.67 85.88 42.63
CA ILE A 347 -22.59 86.11 43.75
C ILE A 347 -21.84 86.61 44.99
N GLY A 348 -20.64 86.08 45.25
CA GLY A 348 -19.80 86.47 46.39
C GLY A 348 -19.48 87.97 46.46
N PRO A 349 -19.07 88.63 45.35
CA PRO A 349 -18.80 90.07 45.34
C PRO A 349 -20.06 90.93 45.43
N ILE A 350 -21.19 90.50 44.85
CA ILE A 350 -22.46 91.25 44.90
C ILE A 350 -22.95 91.35 46.35
N ALA A 351 -22.87 90.28 47.13
CA ALA A 351 -23.21 90.31 48.56
C ALA A 351 -22.30 91.23 49.40
N ARG A 352 -21.08 91.53 48.92
CA ARG A 352 -20.11 92.41 49.60
C ARG A 352 -20.25 93.89 49.21
N ILE A 353 -20.81 94.20 48.04
CA ILE A 353 -20.95 95.58 47.53
C ILE A 353 -22.20 96.29 48.08
N GLU A 354 -23.23 95.55 48.49
CA GLU A 354 -24.46 96.11 49.07
C GLU A 354 -24.23 96.84 50.42
N SER A 355 -23.08 96.63 51.08
CA SER A 355 -22.71 97.38 52.30
C SER A 355 -22.03 98.74 52.07
N THR A 356 -21.75 99.16 50.81
CA THR A 356 -20.92 100.35 50.53
C THR A 356 -21.57 101.45 49.69
N GLY A 357 -22.86 101.38 49.36
CA GLY A 357 -23.63 102.56 48.92
C GLY A 357 -23.16 103.28 47.64
N LYS A 358 -22.41 102.63 46.75
CA LYS A 358 -22.00 103.20 45.45
C LYS A 358 -22.71 102.52 44.27
N LYS A 359 -23.35 103.33 43.42
CA LYS A 359 -23.99 102.90 42.17
C LYS A 359 -22.91 102.57 41.13
N VAL A 360 -22.83 101.31 40.71
CA VAL A 360 -22.02 100.87 39.56
C VAL A 360 -22.99 100.43 38.45
N VAL A 361 -22.97 101.16 37.34
CA VAL A 361 -23.58 100.78 36.07
C VAL A 361 -22.41 100.30 35.18
N VAL A 362 -22.64 99.28 34.35
CA VAL A 362 -21.65 98.58 33.50
C VAL A 362 -20.97 97.36 34.15
N VAL A 363 -21.75 96.35 34.53
CA VAL A 363 -21.27 94.94 34.67
C VAL A 363 -22.22 93.92 34.02
N GLY A 364 -23.46 94.30 33.71
CA GLY A 364 -24.48 93.37 33.18
C GLY A 364 -24.23 92.85 31.75
N GLY A 365 -23.59 93.62 30.88
CA GLY A 365 -23.36 93.23 29.48
C GLY A 365 -22.35 92.09 29.32
N VAL A 366 -21.23 92.15 30.05
CA VAL A 366 -20.20 91.09 30.05
C VAL A 366 -20.76 89.81 30.68
N MET A 367 -21.61 89.95 31.70
CA MET A 367 -22.30 88.82 32.35
C MET A 367 -23.26 88.08 31.44
N ALA A 368 -24.06 88.80 30.63
CA ALA A 368 -24.95 88.16 29.67
C ALA A 368 -24.16 87.35 28.61
N VAL A 369 -23.03 87.89 28.15
CA VAL A 369 -22.16 87.20 27.18
C VAL A 369 -21.54 85.94 27.80
N VAL A 370 -21.06 86.01 29.04
CA VAL A 370 -20.48 84.84 29.73
C VAL A 370 -21.53 83.75 29.93
N VAL A 371 -22.75 84.10 30.33
CA VAL A 371 -23.84 83.12 30.49
C VAL A 371 -24.21 82.47 29.16
N VAL A 372 -24.33 83.26 28.08
CA VAL A 372 -24.63 82.72 26.74
C VAL A 372 -23.52 81.80 26.26
N VAL A 373 -22.25 82.17 26.44
CA VAL A 373 -21.10 81.33 26.05
C VAL A 373 -21.10 80.02 26.84
N VAL A 374 -21.36 80.05 28.15
CA VAL A 374 -21.44 78.83 28.98
C VAL A 374 -22.58 77.93 28.51
N VAL A 375 -23.77 78.48 28.24
CA VAL A 375 -24.92 77.71 27.74
C VAL A 375 -24.60 77.08 26.38
N VAL A 376 -23.99 77.83 25.46
CA VAL A 376 -23.60 77.31 24.14
C VAL A 376 -22.58 76.18 24.27
N VAL A 377 -21.57 76.34 25.14
CA VAL A 377 -20.56 75.28 25.37
C VAL A 377 -21.21 74.02 25.95
N VAL A 378 -22.13 74.16 26.91
CA VAL A 378 -22.85 73.00 27.48
C VAL A 378 -23.68 72.29 26.41
N VAL A 379 -24.43 73.02 25.59
CA VAL A 379 -25.24 72.43 24.50
C VAL A 379 -24.36 71.74 23.47
N VAL A 380 -23.23 72.33 23.08
CA VAL A 380 -22.30 71.73 22.12
C VAL A 380 -21.68 70.43 22.68
N VAL A 381 -21.35 70.40 23.97
CA VAL A 381 -20.81 69.20 24.63
C VAL A 381 -21.85 68.08 24.68
N GLU A 382 -23.12 68.39 25.01
CA GLU A 382 -24.19 67.39 25.00
C GLU A 382 -24.47 66.84 23.59
N VAL A 383 -24.52 67.70 22.58
CA VAL A 383 -24.72 67.27 21.18
C VAL A 383 -23.57 66.40 20.70
N MET A 384 -22.32 66.75 21.00
CA MET A 384 -21.15 65.95 20.64
C MET A 384 -21.16 64.58 21.35
N ALA A 385 -21.59 64.51 22.60
CA ALA A 385 -21.74 63.24 23.31
C ALA A 385 -22.79 62.33 22.67
N VAL A 386 -23.95 62.88 22.25
CA VAL A 386 -25.00 62.13 21.55
C VAL A 386 -24.51 61.63 20.17
N VAL A 387 -23.81 62.48 19.42
CA VAL A 387 -23.24 62.10 18.11
C VAL A 387 -22.22 60.98 18.26
N LEU A 388 -21.36 61.03 19.29
CA LEU A 388 -20.37 59.98 19.56
C LEU A 388 -21.04 58.64 19.90
N VAL A 389 -22.10 58.66 20.71
CA VAL A 389 -22.87 57.45 21.05
C VAL A 389 -23.56 56.86 19.81
N LEU A 390 -24.11 57.70 18.92
CA LEU A 390 -24.73 57.24 17.68
C LEU A 390 -23.70 56.70 16.67
N ALA A 391 -22.48 57.25 16.64
CA ALA A 391 -21.40 56.79 15.78
C ALA A 391 -20.84 55.42 16.19
N VAL A 392 -20.82 55.11 17.49
CA VAL A 392 -20.37 53.79 18.01
C VAL A 392 -21.42 52.69 17.78
N LYS A 393 -22.68 53.05 17.51
CA LYS A 393 -23.78 52.11 17.30
C LYS A 393 -23.94 51.67 15.83
N LYS A 394 -23.19 52.28 14.90
CA LYS A 394 -23.16 51.99 13.47
C LYS A 394 -21.87 51.28 13.12
#